data_AF-A0A6G2PUM6-F1
#
_entry.id   AF-A0A6G2PUM6-F1
#
_cell.length_a   1.000
_cell.length_b   1.000
_cell.length_c   1.000
_cell.angle_alpha   90.00
_cell.angle_beta   90.00
_cell.angle_gamma   90.00
#
_symmetry.space_group_name_H-M   'P 1'
#
loop_
_entity.id
_entity.type
_entity.pdbx_description
1 polymer ?
#
loop_
_entity_poly.entity_id
_entity_poly.type
_entity_poly.pdbx_seq_one_letter_code
_entity_poly.pdbx_strand_id
1 'polypeptide(L)'
;MDIGARVEMLQNGKPVGSAAFDIKHSMTLQTSKLKWGESFTIGKAALVAASGVSVTVSVGGGKGVKTAVKLPQGSTLGPARTGTVGYAASVAKKKQLTSPASYRFTFTKPGCTPGGFTYNSAK
;
A
#
# COMPACT_ATOMS: atom_id res chain seq x y z
N MET A 1 -8.30 -1.69 -9.31
CA MET A 1 -9.18 -1.80 -8.12
C MET A 1 -9.06 -0.49 -7.37
N ASP A 2 -10.19 0.08 -6.96
CA ASP A 2 -10.23 1.31 -6.17
C ASP A 2 -10.67 0.99 -4.75
N ILE A 3 -9.89 1.43 -3.77
CA ILE A 3 -10.11 1.15 -2.35
C ILE A 3 -10.27 2.46 -1.61
N GLY A 4 -11.47 2.71 -1.08
CA GLY A 4 -11.69 3.80 -0.14
C GLY A 4 -11.06 3.48 1.21
N ALA A 5 -10.18 4.35 1.69
CA ALA A 5 -9.52 4.21 2.97
C ALA A 5 -9.86 5.38 3.88
N ARG A 6 -10.19 5.06 5.14
CA ARG A 6 -10.35 6.02 6.23
C ARG A 6 -9.51 5.57 7.41
N VAL A 7 -8.70 6.48 7.94
CA VAL A 7 -7.81 6.22 9.07
C VAL A 7 -8.09 7.25 10.15
N GLU A 8 -8.35 6.78 11.36
CA GLU A 8 -8.47 7.62 12.55
C GLU A 8 -7.14 7.67 13.30
N MET A 9 -6.78 8.87 13.74
CA MET A 9 -5.62 9.12 14.57
C MET A 9 -6.06 9.01 16.02
N LEU A 10 -5.49 8.07 16.76
CA LEU A 10 -5.82 7.87 18.17
C LEU A 10 -4.68 8.35 19.06
N GLN A 11 -4.98 9.22 20.02
CA GLN A 11 -4.06 9.58 21.10
C GLN A 11 -4.67 9.10 22.41
N ASN A 12 -3.98 8.20 23.10
CA ASN A 12 -4.49 7.52 24.30
C ASN A 12 -5.87 6.86 24.07
N GLY A 13 -6.07 6.25 22.90
CA GLY A 13 -7.32 5.58 22.52
C GLY A 13 -8.46 6.51 22.11
N LYS A 14 -8.27 7.84 22.14
CA LYS A 14 -9.28 8.82 21.73
C LYS A 14 -8.98 9.37 20.33
N PRO A 15 -10.00 9.50 19.45
CA PRO A 15 -9.81 10.09 18.13
C PRO A 15 -9.45 11.57 18.23
N VAL A 16 -8.33 11.94 17.61
CA VAL A 16 -7.82 13.33 17.55
C VAL A 16 -7.78 13.88 16.12
N GLY A 17 -8.11 13.05 15.13
CA GLY A 17 -8.16 13.45 13.73
C GLY A 17 -8.46 12.28 12.82
N SER A 18 -8.71 12.56 11.54
CA SER A 18 -8.94 11.53 10.53
C SER A 18 -8.38 11.92 9.16
N ALA A 19 -8.06 10.91 8.37
CA ALA A 19 -7.68 11.05 6.98
C ALA A 19 -8.53 10.11 6.11
N ALA A 20 -9.05 10.61 5.01
CA ALA A 20 -9.76 9.82 4.01
C ALA A 20 -9.14 10.01 2.63
N PHE A 21 -8.95 8.92 1.89
CA PHE A 21 -8.36 8.93 0.54
C PHE A 21 -8.71 7.63 -0.19
N ASP A 22 -8.59 7.65 -1.50
CA ASP A 22 -8.72 6.46 -2.32
C ASP A 22 -7.35 5.90 -2.69
N ILE A 23 -7.24 4.58 -2.80
CA ILE A 23 -6.11 3.91 -3.42
C ILE A 23 -6.56 3.33 -4.74
N LYS A 24 -5.95 3.79 -5.83
CA LYS A 24 -6.13 3.21 -7.16
C LYS A 24 -5.01 2.23 -7.44
N HIS A 25 -5.36 1.02 -7.82
CA HIS A 25 -4.40 -0.03 -8.12
C HIS A 25 -4.49 -0.44 -9.59
N SER A 26 -3.35 -0.41 -10.27
CA SER A 26 -3.19 -0.81 -11.66
C SER A 26 -2.16 -1.93 -11.76
N MET A 27 -2.60 -3.08 -12.27
CA MET A 27 -1.76 -4.26 -12.46
C MET A 27 -1.56 -4.48 -13.95
N THR A 28 -0.30 -4.48 -14.39
CA THR A 28 0.07 -4.88 -15.75
C THR A 28 0.69 -6.27 -15.69
N LEU A 29 -0.15 -7.29 -15.87
CA LEU A 29 0.30 -8.68 -15.93
C LEU A 29 1.04 -8.95 -17.25
N GLN A 30 2.35 -9.17 -17.16
CA GLN A 30 3.12 -9.74 -18.26
C GLN A 30 3.18 -11.26 -18.08
N THR A 31 2.12 -11.95 -18.51
CA THR A 31 1.90 -13.40 -18.30
C THR A 31 3.01 -14.30 -18.86
N SER A 32 3.84 -13.78 -19.76
CA SER A 32 5.01 -14.47 -20.33
C SER A 32 6.32 -14.26 -19.56
N LYS A 33 6.33 -13.46 -18.49
CA LYS A 33 7.55 -13.09 -17.76
C LYS A 33 7.48 -13.43 -16.27
N LEU A 34 8.62 -13.86 -15.73
CA LEU A 34 8.83 -14.11 -14.29
C LEU A 34 9.02 -12.83 -13.46
N LYS A 35 9.14 -11.68 -14.15
CA LYS A 35 9.22 -10.35 -13.57
C LYS A 35 8.03 -9.54 -14.07
N TRP A 36 7.27 -8.98 -13.15
CA TRP A 36 6.14 -8.10 -13.45
C TRP A 36 6.12 -6.92 -12.49
N GLY A 37 5.29 -5.93 -12.80
CA GLY A 37 5.18 -4.72 -12.00
C GLY A 37 3.72 -4.32 -11.82
N GLU A 38 3.46 -3.70 -10.68
CA GLU A 38 2.19 -3.07 -10.34
C GLU A 38 2.45 -1.61 -9.97
N SER A 39 1.45 -0.76 -10.19
CA SER A 39 1.46 0.60 -9.70
C SER A 39 0.24 0.86 -8.84
N PHE A 40 0.42 1.71 -7.83
CA PHE A 40 -0.66 2.17 -6.99
C PHE A 40 -0.58 3.68 -6.83
N THR A 41 -1.74 4.34 -6.77
CA THR A 41 -1.84 5.76 -6.49
C THR A 41 -2.64 5.94 -5.23
N ILE A 42 -2.02 6.55 -4.21
CA ILE A 42 -2.73 7.11 -3.07
C ILE A 42 -3.29 8.45 -3.55
N GLY A 43 -4.60 8.59 -3.56
CA GLY A 43 -5.30 9.80 -3.92
C GLY A 43 -5.02 10.97 -2.97
N LYS A 44 -5.51 12.15 -3.33
CA LYS A 44 -5.43 13.31 -2.44
C LYS A 44 -6.21 13.01 -1.16
N ALA A 45 -5.58 13.19 -0.01
CA ALA A 45 -6.21 12.95 1.27
C ALA A 45 -7.02 14.15 1.75
N ALA A 46 -8.26 13.89 2.17
CA ALA A 46 -9.04 14.80 2.98
C ALA A 46 -8.61 14.61 4.44
N LEU A 47 -8.00 15.65 5.03
CA LEU A 47 -7.44 15.61 6.38
C LEU A 47 -8.31 16.46 7.32
N VAL A 48 -8.65 15.92 8.48
CA VAL A 48 -9.31 16.63 9.58
C VAL A 48 -8.43 16.47 10.82
N ALA A 49 -7.77 17.55 11.26
CA ALA A 49 -6.79 17.53 12.36
C ALA A 49 -5.67 16.45 12.22
N ALA A 50 -5.43 16.00 10.98
CA ALA A 50 -4.52 14.90 10.65
C ALA A 50 -3.32 15.35 9.79
N SER A 51 -2.84 16.59 9.99
CA SER A 51 -1.58 17.03 9.41
C SER A 51 -0.40 16.24 9.99
N GLY A 52 0.67 16.10 9.20
CA GLY A 52 1.91 15.43 9.64
C GLY A 52 1.85 13.90 9.69
N VAL A 53 0.78 13.28 9.18
CA VAL A 53 0.66 11.81 9.11
C VAL A 53 1.62 11.27 8.05
N SER A 54 2.53 10.39 8.42
CA SER A 54 3.43 9.69 7.48
C SER A 54 2.80 8.39 6.99
N VAL A 55 3.01 8.05 5.72
CA VAL A 55 2.60 6.77 5.14
C VAL A 55 3.81 5.89 4.81
N THR A 56 3.69 4.61 5.16
CA THR A 56 4.63 3.56 4.78
C THR A 56 3.85 2.43 4.14
N VAL A 57 4.39 1.85 3.07
CA VAL A 57 3.76 0.75 2.33
C VAL A 57 4.72 -0.42 2.24
N SER A 58 4.25 -1.59 2.66
CA SER A 58 4.94 -2.86 2.46
C SER A 58 4.07 -3.82 1.66
N VAL A 59 4.72 -4.65 0.84
CA VAL A 59 4.02 -5.58 -0.05
C VAL A 59 4.67 -6.95 0.02
N GLY A 60 3.88 -7.99 0.21
CA GLY A 60 4.31 -9.39 0.16
C GLY A 60 3.75 -10.10 -1.06
N GLY A 61 4.59 -10.86 -1.78
CA GLY A 61 4.16 -11.61 -2.98
C GLY A 61 3.94 -13.11 -2.76
N GLY A 62 3.97 -13.59 -1.51
CA GLY A 62 3.95 -15.02 -1.20
C GLY A 62 5.31 -15.72 -1.33
N LYS A 63 5.33 -17.05 -1.10
CA LYS A 63 6.57 -17.83 -1.02
C LYS A 63 7.32 -17.84 -2.36
N GLY A 64 8.59 -17.45 -2.33
CA GLY A 64 9.47 -17.45 -3.52
C GLY A 64 9.31 -16.23 -4.43
N VAL A 65 8.50 -15.24 -4.03
CA VAL A 65 8.34 -13.97 -4.74
C VAL A 65 9.04 -12.86 -3.95
N LYS A 66 9.99 -12.19 -4.58
CA LYS A 66 10.62 -10.97 -4.07
C LYS A 66 9.82 -9.76 -4.52
N THR A 67 9.59 -8.84 -3.61
CA THR A 67 8.89 -7.57 -3.87
C THR A 67 9.82 -6.39 -3.65
N ALA A 68 9.66 -5.35 -4.44
CA ALA A 68 10.41 -4.10 -4.31
C ALA A 68 9.44 -2.93 -4.45
N VAL A 69 9.13 -2.29 -3.33
CA VAL A 69 8.26 -1.10 -3.30
C VAL A 69 9.09 0.15 -3.55
N LYS A 70 8.72 0.92 -4.57
CA LYS A 70 9.25 2.24 -4.89
C LYS A 70 8.17 3.28 -4.58
N LEU A 71 8.23 3.79 -3.35
CA LEU A 71 7.46 4.91 -2.84
C LEU A 71 8.39 5.66 -1.86
N PRO A 72 8.35 7.00 -1.78
CA PRO A 72 9.01 7.73 -0.71
C PRO A 72 8.41 7.33 0.65
N GLN A 73 9.04 6.35 1.32
CA GLN A 73 8.56 5.83 2.60
C GLN A 73 8.62 6.90 3.69
N GLY A 74 7.61 6.94 4.56
CA GLY A 74 7.52 7.95 5.61
C GLY A 74 7.08 9.33 5.14
N SER A 75 6.74 9.49 3.85
CA SER A 75 6.26 10.77 3.31
C SER A 75 4.92 11.19 3.93
N THR A 76 4.74 12.48 4.15
CA THR A 76 3.51 13.03 4.77
C THR A 76 2.31 12.90 3.84
N LEU A 77 1.20 12.35 4.32
CA LEU A 77 -0.09 12.21 3.65
C LEU A 77 -0.70 13.59 3.35
N GLY A 78 -1.31 13.76 2.17
CA GLY A 78 -1.89 15.03 1.73
C GLY A 78 -2.08 15.05 0.21
N PRO A 79 -1.09 15.48 -0.58
CA PRO A 79 -1.15 15.37 -2.03
C PRO A 79 -1.20 13.91 -2.51
N ALA A 80 -1.85 13.71 -3.66
CA ALA A 80 -1.86 12.42 -4.35
C ALA A 80 -0.42 12.02 -4.72
N ARG A 81 -0.12 10.72 -4.62
CA ARG A 81 1.20 10.18 -4.95
C ARG A 81 1.09 8.80 -5.55
N THR A 82 1.99 8.50 -6.46
CA THR A 82 2.08 7.18 -7.09
C THR A 82 3.29 6.44 -6.57
N GLY A 83 3.07 5.19 -6.16
CA GLY A 83 4.12 4.21 -5.89
C GLY A 83 4.10 3.10 -6.95
N THR A 84 5.23 2.42 -7.10
CA THR A 84 5.32 1.22 -7.94
C THR A 84 5.84 0.05 -7.13
N VAL A 85 5.46 -1.16 -7.52
CA VAL A 85 5.90 -2.41 -6.90
C VAL A 85 6.43 -3.30 -8.00
N GLY A 86 7.71 -3.67 -7.90
CA GLY A 86 8.31 -4.70 -8.74
C GLY A 86 8.21 -6.06 -8.08
N TYR A 87 7.86 -7.07 -8.86
CA TYR A 87 7.82 -8.47 -8.43
C TYR A 87 8.82 -9.28 -9.24
N ALA A 88 9.55 -10.16 -8.53
CA ALA A 88 10.43 -11.12 -9.15
C ALA A 88 10.21 -12.50 -8.51
N ALA A 89 9.83 -13.49 -9.31
CA ALA A 89 9.63 -14.85 -8.84
C ALA A 89 10.65 -15.81 -9.43
N SER A 90 11.08 -16.78 -8.62
CA SER A 90 11.81 -17.95 -9.11
C SER A 90 10.85 -19.13 -9.14
N VAL A 91 10.16 -19.34 -10.27
CA VAL A 91 9.28 -20.49 -10.47
C VAL A 91 9.86 -21.46 -11.50
N ALA A 92 9.67 -22.75 -11.27
CA ALA A 92 9.94 -23.77 -12.27
C ALA A 92 9.01 -23.59 -13.48
N LYS A 93 9.43 -24.05 -14.66
CA LYS A 93 8.65 -23.99 -15.90
C LYS A 93 7.24 -24.57 -15.67
N LYS A 94 6.20 -23.85 -16.08
CA LYS A 94 4.76 -24.19 -15.93
C LYS A 94 4.20 -24.16 -14.49
N LYS A 95 4.96 -23.69 -13.49
CA LYS A 95 4.43 -23.52 -12.13
C LYS A 95 3.72 -22.17 -12.00
N GLN A 96 2.43 -22.22 -11.65
CA GLN A 96 1.61 -21.04 -11.42
C GLN A 96 1.88 -20.45 -10.02
N LEU A 97 1.92 -19.12 -9.93
CA LEU A 97 1.81 -18.40 -8.67
C LEU A 97 0.33 -18.27 -8.32
N THR A 98 -0.07 -18.82 -7.17
CA THR A 98 -1.49 -18.88 -6.75
C THR A 98 -1.83 -17.89 -5.64
N SER A 99 -0.82 -17.24 -5.05
CA SER A 99 -1.00 -16.28 -3.96
C SER A 99 -1.09 -14.85 -4.51
N PRO A 100 -2.15 -14.09 -4.17
CA PRO A 100 -2.20 -12.67 -4.49
C PRO A 100 -1.14 -11.90 -3.70
N ALA A 101 -0.78 -10.70 -4.17
CA ALA A 101 0.09 -9.82 -3.41
C ALA A 101 -0.69 -9.21 -2.23
N SER A 102 -0.08 -9.15 -1.04
CA SER A 102 -0.67 -8.52 0.13
C SER A 102 -0.04 -7.16 0.36
N TYR A 103 -0.86 -6.11 0.33
CA TYR A 103 -0.48 -4.73 0.53
C TYR A 103 -0.82 -4.32 1.96
N ARG A 104 0.16 -3.77 2.68
CA ARG A 104 -0.02 -3.21 4.01
C ARG A 104 0.37 -1.75 4.02
N PHE A 105 -0.60 -0.91 4.39
CA PHE A 105 -0.41 0.52 4.59
C PHE A 105 -0.34 0.81 6.09
N THR A 106 0.68 1.54 6.50
CA THR A 106 0.87 1.99 7.88
C THR A 106 0.91 3.50 7.92
N PHE A 107 0.16 4.08 8.84
CA PHE A 107 0.05 5.52 9.05
C PHE A 107 0.53 5.87 10.45
N THR A 108 1.48 6.79 10.53
CA THR A 108 2.07 7.20 11.81
C THR A 108 1.95 8.71 11.98
N LYS A 109 1.69 9.14 13.21
CA LYS A 109 1.77 10.54 13.62
C LYS A 109 2.42 10.58 15.01
N PRO A 110 3.40 11.46 15.25
CA PRO A 110 4.00 11.59 16.57
C PRO A 110 2.94 11.80 17.66
N GLY A 111 3.06 11.05 18.76
CA GLY A 111 2.10 11.09 19.86
C GLY A 111 0.78 10.36 19.62
N CYS A 112 0.56 9.75 18.44
CA CYS A 112 -0.60 8.93 18.14
C CYS A 112 -0.23 7.45 17.99
N THR A 113 -1.19 6.57 18.24
CA THR A 113 -1.10 5.14 17.93
C THR A 113 -1.03 4.96 16.41
N PRO A 114 -0.08 4.15 15.87
CA PRO A 114 -0.04 3.82 14.46
C PRO A 114 -1.34 3.17 13.98
N GLY A 115 -1.90 3.69 12.90
CA GLY A 115 -3.03 3.11 12.18
C GLY A 115 -2.56 2.35 10.94
N GLY A 116 -3.44 1.55 10.35
CA GLY A 116 -3.10 0.84 9.12
C GLY A 116 -4.20 -0.08 8.65
N PHE A 117 -4.07 -0.55 7.43
CA PHE A 117 -4.93 -1.57 6.87
C PHE A 117 -4.15 -2.44 5.88
N THR A 118 -4.71 -3.61 5.62
CA THR A 118 -4.17 -4.58 4.70
C THR A 118 -5.23 -4.95 3.69
N TYR A 119 -4.86 -5.13 2.43
CA TYR A 119 -5.71 -5.73 1.42
C TYR A 119 -4.86 -6.58 0.47
N ASN A 120 -5.50 -7.49 -0.25
CA ASN A 120 -4.84 -8.31 -1.26
C ASN A 120 -5.13 -7.76 -2.66
N SER A 121 -4.15 -7.84 -3.55
CA SER A 121 -4.35 -7.55 -4.97
C SER A 121 -5.39 -8.50 -5.56
N ALA A 122 -5.97 -8.09 -6.69
CA ALA A 122 -6.76 -9.00 -7.50
C ALA A 122 -5.93 -10.24 -7.88
N LYS A 123 -6.60 -11.39 -7.97
CA LYS A 123 -6.01 -12.68 -8.35
C LYS A 123 -6.00 -12.85 -9.87
#